data_AF-A0A378APN1-F1
#
_entry.id   AF-A0A378APN1-F1
#
_cell.length_a   1.000
_cell.length_b   1.000
_cell.length_c   1.000
_cell.angle_alpha   90.00
_cell.angle_beta   90.00
_cell.angle_gamma   90.00
#
_symmetry.space_group_name_H-M   'P 1'
#
loop_
_entity.id
_entity.type
_entity.pdbx_description
1 polymer ?
#
loop_
_entity_poly.entity_id
_entity_poly.type
_entity_poly.pdbx_seq_one_letter_code
_entity_poly.pdbx_strand_id
1 'polypeptide(L)'
;MDPMHGTYLHSSSHSMAEGDRKADMVLQPTKTGFIFEKKGQSGVNFDWVELGNSGAYWMRLSIPYKKRFGPGGHFWIVGMVVPEDNDNCRVFFWRIRGVQGWQRDLWRFMYRNRLEKLHWEVLEQDRVVLESLAPNARDHEYLYQHDVGLSRLRRMMQKAAKEQLALREAQQGAA
;
A
#
# COMPACT_ATOMS: atom_id res chain seq x y z
N MET A 1 -2.43 -2.44 0.54
CA MET A 1 -3.90 -2.64 0.47
C MET A 1 -4.35 -3.79 1.34
N ASP A 2 -3.44 -4.67 1.77
CA ASP A 2 -3.69 -5.63 2.84
C ASP A 2 -2.97 -5.17 4.12
N PRO A 3 -3.68 -4.69 5.15
CA PRO A 3 -3.08 -4.35 6.43
C PRO A 3 -2.84 -5.57 7.34
N MET A 4 -3.38 -6.74 6.99
CA MET A 4 -3.40 -7.90 7.87
C MET A 4 -2.05 -8.61 7.91
N HIS A 5 -1.33 -8.75 6.79
CA HIS A 5 -0.01 -9.40 6.80
C HIS A 5 0.96 -8.73 7.76
N GLY A 6 0.89 -7.40 7.95
CA GLY A 6 1.82 -6.70 8.82
C GLY A 6 1.76 -7.11 10.29
N THR A 7 0.64 -7.69 10.75
CA THR A 7 0.53 -8.26 12.11
C THR A 7 1.30 -9.57 12.25
N TYR A 8 1.52 -10.30 11.15
CA TYR A 8 2.21 -11.59 11.12
C TYR A 8 3.66 -11.43 10.63
N LEU A 9 3.82 -10.87 9.43
CA LEU A 9 5.08 -10.77 8.71
C LEU A 9 6.00 -9.68 9.28
N HIS A 10 5.46 -8.60 9.83
CA HIS A 10 6.24 -7.47 10.35
C HIS A 10 6.11 -7.28 11.87
N SER A 11 5.71 -8.34 12.59
CA SER A 11 5.51 -8.30 14.05
C SER A 11 6.76 -7.93 14.84
N SER A 12 7.95 -8.25 14.33
CA SER A 12 9.26 -7.93 14.93
C SER A 12 9.88 -6.63 14.39
N SER A 13 9.58 -6.24 13.15
CA SER A 13 10.21 -5.13 12.42
C SER A 13 9.41 -3.82 12.49
N HIS A 14 8.10 -3.88 12.74
CA HIS A 14 7.24 -2.70 12.86
C HIS A 14 6.33 -2.74 14.09
N SER A 15 5.86 -1.56 14.51
CA SER A 15 4.88 -1.38 15.60
C SER A 15 3.50 -2.01 15.34
N MET A 16 3.36 -2.81 14.28
CA MET A 16 2.10 -3.36 13.78
C MET A 16 1.56 -4.56 14.60
N ALA A 17 2.24 -4.96 15.66
CA ALA A 17 1.77 -6.00 16.58
C ALA A 17 0.59 -5.57 17.46
N GLU A 18 0.37 -4.25 17.67
CA GLU A 18 -0.48 -3.72 18.74
C GLU A 18 -1.87 -3.25 18.27
N GLY A 19 -2.76 -4.08 17.72
CA GLY A 19 -4.11 -3.62 17.37
C GLY A 19 -5.11 -4.75 17.14
N ASP A 20 -6.38 -4.39 16.97
CA ASP A 20 -7.42 -5.40 16.75
C ASP A 20 -7.22 -6.14 15.42
N ARG A 21 -7.18 -7.48 15.54
CA ARG A 21 -7.09 -8.43 14.42
C ARG A 21 -8.42 -8.59 13.67
N LYS A 22 -9.49 -8.04 14.22
CA LYS A 22 -10.82 -7.96 13.61
C LYS A 22 -11.22 -6.49 13.58
N ALA A 23 -11.19 -5.87 12.41
CA ALA A 23 -11.63 -4.49 12.24
C ALA A 23 -12.62 -4.44 11.07
N ASP A 24 -13.74 -3.75 11.29
CA ASP A 24 -14.66 -3.42 10.20
C ASP A 24 -13.95 -2.42 9.28
N MET A 25 -13.88 -2.72 8.00
CA MET A 25 -13.22 -1.86 7.02
C MET A 25 -14.24 -0.98 6.30
N VAL A 26 -13.95 0.31 6.16
CA VAL A 26 -14.80 1.27 5.45
C VAL A 26 -14.12 1.72 4.17
N LEU A 27 -14.91 1.82 3.10
CA LEU A 27 -14.48 2.36 1.82
C LEU A 27 -15.10 3.73 1.61
N GLN A 28 -14.26 4.76 1.47
CA GLN A 28 -14.70 6.11 1.16
C GLN A 28 -14.22 6.51 -0.24
N PRO A 29 -15.10 6.90 -1.19
CA PRO A 29 -14.66 7.36 -2.50
C PRO A 29 -13.87 8.66 -2.40
N THR A 30 -12.86 8.82 -3.25
CA THR A 30 -12.11 10.08 -3.42
C THR A 30 -12.23 10.56 -4.86
N LYS A 31 -11.73 11.77 -5.15
CA LYS A 31 -11.70 12.32 -6.51
C LYS A 31 -10.96 11.40 -7.51
N THR A 32 -9.95 10.67 -7.04
CA THR A 32 -9.06 9.86 -7.90
C THR A 32 -9.17 8.36 -7.63
N GLY A 33 -9.94 7.93 -6.64
CA GLY A 33 -10.09 6.52 -6.30
C GLY A 33 -10.89 6.32 -5.02
N PHE A 34 -10.28 5.73 -4.01
CA PHE A 34 -10.93 5.49 -2.72
C PHE A 34 -9.94 5.31 -1.57
N ILE A 35 -10.38 5.69 -0.39
CA ILE A 35 -9.73 5.39 0.89
C ILE A 35 -10.34 4.12 1.48
N PHE A 36 -9.48 3.30 2.05
CA PHE A 36 -9.75 2.09 2.80
C PHE A 36 -9.17 2.25 4.20
N GLU A 37 -10.02 2.27 5.22
CA GLU A 37 -9.64 2.55 6.60
C GLU A 37 -10.33 1.60 7.58
N LYS A 38 -9.74 1.44 8.77
CA LYS A 38 -10.35 0.70 9.87
C LYS A 38 -11.40 1.60 10.56
N LYS A 39 -12.64 1.12 10.68
CA LYS A 39 -13.71 1.83 11.37
C LYS A 39 -13.35 2.00 12.85
N GLY A 40 -13.39 3.24 13.34
CA GLY A 40 -13.23 3.53 14.77
C GLY A 40 -11.80 3.43 15.31
N GLN A 41 -10.78 3.23 14.47
CA GLN A 41 -9.38 3.21 14.90
C GLN A 41 -8.55 4.19 14.07
N SER A 42 -8.00 5.21 14.73
CA SER A 42 -7.04 6.16 14.15
C SER A 42 -5.95 6.46 15.18
N GLY A 43 -4.69 6.56 14.75
CA GLY A 43 -3.56 6.93 15.59
C GLY A 43 -2.95 5.80 16.43
N VAL A 44 -3.47 4.57 16.33
CA VAL A 44 -2.97 3.40 17.09
C VAL A 44 -2.02 2.55 16.24
N ASN A 45 -2.48 2.12 15.06
CA ASN A 45 -1.70 1.54 13.96
C ASN A 45 -2.39 1.91 12.66
N PHE A 46 -1.66 1.79 11.54
CA PHE A 46 -2.14 1.87 10.15
C PHE A 46 -3.52 2.51 10.01
N ASP A 47 -3.55 3.81 9.77
CA ASP A 47 -4.81 4.56 9.83
C ASP A 47 -5.67 4.27 8.60
N TRP A 48 -5.06 4.36 7.42
CA TRP A 48 -5.75 4.21 6.14
C TRP A 48 -4.79 3.96 4.98
N VAL A 49 -5.34 3.39 3.90
CA VAL A 49 -4.74 3.40 2.57
C VAL A 49 -5.69 4.07 1.60
N GLU A 50 -5.16 4.97 0.79
CA GLU A 50 -5.82 5.44 -0.40
C GLU A 50 -5.24 4.73 -1.61
N LEU A 51 -6.12 4.19 -2.46
CA LEU A 51 -5.79 3.91 -3.84
C LEU A 51 -6.26 5.09 -4.69
N GLY A 52 -5.36 5.63 -5.52
CA GLY A 52 -5.69 6.64 -6.51
C GLY A 52 -5.24 6.27 -7.91
N ASN A 53 -5.93 6.82 -8.90
CA ASN A 53 -5.54 6.81 -10.30
C ASN A 53 -5.64 8.23 -10.85
N SER A 54 -4.50 8.77 -11.28
CA SER A 54 -4.39 10.10 -11.88
C SER A 54 -3.54 10.08 -13.16
N GLY A 55 -3.69 9.01 -13.95
CA GLY A 55 -2.83 8.69 -15.11
C GLY A 55 -1.85 7.55 -14.82
N ALA A 56 -1.66 7.23 -13.54
CA ALA A 56 -1.01 6.02 -13.06
C ALA A 56 -1.70 5.59 -11.75
N TYR A 57 -1.66 4.29 -11.45
CA TYR A 57 -2.11 3.78 -10.16
C TYR A 57 -1.05 4.03 -9.09
N TRP A 58 -1.49 4.56 -7.96
CA TRP A 58 -0.66 4.77 -6.79
C TRP A 58 -1.44 4.42 -5.52
N MET A 59 -0.69 4.10 -4.48
CA MET A 59 -1.21 3.88 -3.15
C MET A 59 -0.56 4.85 -2.19
N ARG A 60 -1.36 5.46 -1.32
CA ARG A 60 -0.88 6.30 -0.23
C ARG A 60 -1.34 5.70 1.08
N LEU A 61 -0.45 5.52 2.04
CA LEU A 61 -0.81 5.05 3.37
C LEU A 61 -0.29 5.98 4.46
N SER A 62 -1.03 6.03 5.57
CA SER A 62 -0.67 6.77 6.78
C SER A 62 -0.33 5.80 7.91
N ILE A 63 0.85 5.97 8.49
CA ILE A 63 1.31 5.21 9.64
C ILE A 63 1.62 6.18 10.80
N PRO A 64 0.97 6.05 11.95
CA PRO A 64 1.32 6.83 13.14
C PRO A 64 2.61 6.28 13.74
N TYR A 65 3.74 6.97 13.54
CA TYR A 65 5.02 6.56 14.11
C TYR A 65 5.11 6.96 15.59
N LYS A 66 5.49 6.01 16.45
CA LYS A 66 5.80 6.28 17.86
C LYS A 66 6.91 7.34 17.98
N LYS A 67 6.84 8.21 18.99
CA LYS A 67 7.81 9.32 19.21
C LYS A 67 9.28 8.87 19.21
N ARG A 68 9.56 7.62 19.59
CA ARG A 68 10.92 7.01 19.56
C ARG A 68 11.55 6.96 18.17
N PHE A 69 10.76 7.03 17.11
CA PHE A 69 11.24 7.01 15.72
C PHE A 69 11.58 8.40 15.17
N GLY A 70 11.56 9.42 16.02
CA GLY A 70 12.00 10.77 15.68
C GLY A 70 10.86 11.77 15.62
N PRO A 71 11.19 13.05 15.33
CA PRO A 71 10.23 14.14 15.34
C PRO A 71 9.17 14.02 14.23
N GLY A 72 8.12 14.82 14.35
CA GLY A 72 6.96 14.82 13.45
C GLY A 72 5.84 13.90 13.92
N GLY A 73 4.74 13.88 13.15
CA GLY A 73 3.52 13.13 13.48
C GLY A 73 3.37 11.85 12.67
N HIS A 74 2.51 11.88 11.66
CA HIS A 74 2.30 10.76 10.75
C HIS A 74 3.47 10.57 9.79
N PHE A 75 3.70 9.32 9.41
CA PHE A 75 4.61 8.94 8.36
C PHE A 75 3.79 8.44 7.18
N TRP A 76 3.96 9.07 6.02
CA TRP A 76 3.24 8.68 4.83
C TRP A 76 4.15 7.92 3.89
N ILE A 77 3.61 6.87 3.30
CA ILE A 77 4.26 6.16 2.21
C ILE A 77 3.38 6.30 0.97
N VAL A 78 3.97 6.71 -0.14
CA VAL A 78 3.36 6.68 -1.46
C VAL A 78 4.06 5.59 -2.26
N GLY A 79 3.34 4.52 -2.56
CA GLY A 79 3.80 3.38 -3.32
C GLY A 79 3.22 3.37 -4.72
N MET A 80 4.01 2.95 -5.70
CA MET A 80 3.53 2.66 -7.06
C MET A 80 4.20 1.39 -7.58
N VAL A 81 3.43 0.63 -8.36
CA VAL A 81 3.89 -0.60 -9.01
C VAL A 81 3.70 -0.42 -10.51
N VAL A 82 4.77 -0.61 -11.27
CA VAL A 82 4.77 -0.46 -12.72
C VAL A 82 5.09 -1.82 -13.34
N PRO A 83 4.21 -2.39 -14.17
CA PRO A 83 4.53 -3.63 -14.88
C PRO A 83 5.65 -3.35 -15.90
N GLU A 84 6.69 -4.18 -15.90
CA GLU A 84 7.77 -4.12 -16.89
C GLU A 84 7.54 -5.14 -18.00
N ASP A 85 7.10 -6.34 -17.62
CA ASP A 85 6.66 -7.40 -18.53
C ASP A 85 5.61 -8.29 -17.82
N ASN A 86 5.44 -9.53 -18.29
CA ASN A 86 4.45 -10.46 -17.73
C ASN A 86 4.79 -10.95 -16.32
N ASP A 87 6.07 -11.05 -15.99
CA ASP A 87 6.57 -11.69 -14.77
C ASP A 87 7.33 -10.70 -13.86
N ASN A 88 7.67 -9.51 -14.38
CA ASN A 88 8.43 -8.50 -13.67
C ASN A 88 7.64 -7.20 -13.49
N CYS A 89 7.83 -6.59 -12.32
CA CYS A 89 7.35 -5.25 -12.04
C CYS A 89 8.40 -4.44 -11.27
N ARG A 90 8.34 -3.12 -11.43
CA ARG A 90 9.14 -2.18 -10.66
C ARG A 90 8.28 -1.52 -9.60
N VAL A 91 8.74 -1.57 -8.36
CA VAL A 91 8.06 -0.99 -7.21
C VAL A 91 8.83 0.23 -6.72
N PHE A 92 8.13 1.34 -6.51
CA PHE A 92 8.69 2.57 -5.95
C PHE A 92 7.98 2.94 -4.66
N PHE A 93 8.75 3.38 -3.66
CA PHE A 93 8.23 3.90 -2.40
C PHE A 93 8.81 5.28 -2.12
N TRP A 94 7.94 6.28 -2.01
CA TRP A 94 8.26 7.58 -1.44
C TRP A 94 7.81 7.66 0.00
N ARG A 95 8.71 8.10 0.86
CA ARG A 95 8.51 8.18 2.30
C ARG A 95 8.53 9.65 2.71
N ILE A 96 7.43 10.09 3.30
CA ILE A 96 7.15 11.50 3.54
C ILE A 96 6.94 11.71 5.03
N ARG A 97 7.57 12.76 5.55
CA ARG A 97 7.48 13.19 6.95
C ARG A 97 7.34 14.70 7.00
N GLY A 98 6.33 15.19 7.73
CA GLY A 98 6.14 16.62 7.97
C GLY A 98 7.06 17.12 9.07
N VAL A 99 8.26 17.57 8.72
CA VAL A 99 9.27 18.14 9.63
C VAL A 99 10.03 19.29 8.94
N GLN A 100 10.48 20.28 9.70
CA GLN A 100 11.21 21.45 9.20
C GLN A 100 12.38 21.83 10.13
N GLY A 101 13.28 22.70 9.66
CA GLY A 101 14.42 23.19 10.45
C GLY A 101 15.28 22.05 11.01
N TRP A 102 15.70 22.19 12.27
CA TRP A 102 16.54 21.18 12.96
C TRP A 102 15.85 19.81 13.08
N GLN A 103 14.51 19.76 13.14
CA GLN A 103 13.77 18.49 13.20
C GLN A 103 13.93 17.68 11.92
N ARG A 104 14.04 18.36 10.76
CA ARG A 104 14.30 17.71 9.47
C ARG A 104 15.67 17.06 9.47
N ASP A 105 16.67 17.73 10.04
CA ASP A 105 18.05 17.23 10.05
C ASP A 105 18.18 16.06 11.03
N LEU A 106 17.54 16.14 12.20
CA LEU A 106 17.42 15.02 13.13
C LEU A 106 16.68 13.82 12.51
N TRP A 107 15.56 14.07 11.82
CA TRP A 107 14.81 13.02 11.12
C TRP A 107 15.68 12.33 10.08
N ARG A 108 16.40 13.07 9.24
CA ARG A 108 17.31 12.51 8.22
C ARG A 108 18.40 11.65 8.86
N PHE A 109 18.98 12.11 9.98
CA PHE A 109 19.96 11.34 10.72
C PHE A 109 19.36 10.04 11.27
N MET A 110 18.23 10.11 11.98
CA MET A 110 17.57 8.92 12.54
C MET A 110 17.10 7.95 11.46
N TYR A 111 16.60 8.49 10.34
CA TYR A 111 16.13 7.70 9.22
C TYR A 111 17.26 6.84 8.65
N ARG A 112 18.38 7.45 8.27
CA ARG A 112 19.54 6.75 7.70
C ARG A 112 20.18 5.76 8.68
N ASN A 113 20.27 6.12 9.96
CA ASN A 113 20.99 5.30 10.94
C ASN A 113 20.16 4.13 11.50
N ARG A 114 18.83 4.19 11.44
CA ARG A 114 17.97 3.18 12.09
C ARG A 114 16.82 2.69 11.21
N LEU A 115 16.06 3.62 10.64
CA LEU A 115 14.81 3.27 9.96
C LEU A 115 15.03 2.67 8.58
N GLU A 116 16.05 3.11 7.85
CA GLU A 116 16.32 2.68 6.49
C GLU A 116 16.52 1.15 6.42
N LYS A 117 17.33 0.59 7.31
CA LYS A 117 17.53 -0.86 7.39
C LYS A 117 16.24 -1.61 7.71
N LEU A 118 15.46 -1.14 8.70
CA LEU A 118 14.17 -1.74 9.05
C LEU A 118 13.19 -1.72 7.88
N HIS A 119 13.15 -0.62 7.12
CA HIS A 119 12.32 -0.52 5.93
C HIS A 119 12.75 -1.48 4.83
N TRP A 120 14.06 -1.70 4.64
CA TRP A 120 14.56 -2.70 3.71
C TRP A 120 14.20 -4.12 4.12
N GLU A 121 14.33 -4.44 5.41
CA GLU A 121 13.95 -5.76 5.95
C GLU A 121 12.46 -6.06 5.72
N VAL A 122 11.59 -5.07 5.92
CA VAL A 122 10.15 -5.18 5.63
C VAL A 122 9.88 -5.46 4.16
N LEU A 123 10.54 -4.74 3.25
CA LEU A 123 10.37 -4.95 1.81
C LEU A 123 10.90 -6.32 1.37
N GLU A 124 12.00 -6.79 1.96
CA GLU A 124 12.56 -8.10 1.65
C GLU A 124 11.64 -9.23 2.12
N GLN A 125 11.01 -9.07 3.29
CA GLN A 125 9.98 -10.00 3.76
C GLN A 125 8.81 -10.08 2.78
N ASP A 126 8.30 -8.95 2.31
CA ASP A 126 7.21 -8.89 1.32
C ASP A 126 7.63 -9.54 0.00
N ARG A 127 8.84 -9.24 -0.48
CA ARG A 127 9.39 -9.79 -1.73
C ARG A 127 9.44 -11.31 -1.70
N VAL A 128 9.99 -11.89 -0.63
CA VAL A 128 10.09 -13.36 -0.49
C VAL A 128 8.71 -14.02 -0.55
N VAL A 129 7.71 -13.45 0.13
CA VAL A 129 6.35 -14.00 0.11
C VAL A 129 5.74 -13.90 -1.29
N LEU A 130 5.83 -12.73 -1.92
CA LEU A 130 5.22 -12.49 -3.23
C LEU A 130 5.84 -13.33 -4.34
N GLU A 131 7.17 -13.46 -4.36
CA GLU A 131 7.88 -14.29 -5.36
C GLU A 131 7.70 -15.79 -5.12
N SER A 132 7.32 -16.20 -3.91
CA SER A 132 7.04 -17.60 -3.60
C SER A 132 5.60 -18.02 -3.91
N LEU A 133 4.74 -17.10 -4.35
CA LEU A 133 3.37 -17.43 -4.70
C LEU A 133 3.33 -18.34 -5.93
N ALA A 134 2.48 -19.37 -5.87
CA ALA A 134 2.25 -20.23 -7.02
C ALA A 134 1.69 -19.40 -8.21
N PRO A 135 2.09 -19.69 -9.47
CA PRO A 135 1.61 -18.94 -10.63
C PRO A 135 0.07 -18.91 -10.76
N ASN A 136 -0.60 -19.97 -10.31
CA ASN A 136 -2.05 -20.12 -10.31
C ASN A 136 -2.68 -19.84 -8.93
N ALA A 137 -1.97 -19.18 -8.00
CA ALA A 137 -2.49 -18.91 -6.65
C ALA A 137 -3.84 -18.18 -6.67
N ARG A 138 -4.07 -17.33 -7.68
CA ARG A 138 -5.31 -16.59 -7.87
C ARG A 138 -6.54 -17.49 -8.11
N ASP A 139 -6.37 -18.65 -8.73
CA ASP A 139 -7.48 -19.57 -9.05
C ASP A 139 -7.99 -20.32 -7.81
N HIS A 140 -7.17 -20.33 -6.75
CA HIS A 140 -7.45 -20.99 -5.48
C HIS A 140 -7.59 -19.99 -4.32
N GLU A 141 -7.81 -18.72 -4.63
CA GLU A 141 -7.87 -17.64 -3.65
C GLU A 141 -9.25 -17.54 -2.98
N TYR A 142 -9.24 -17.38 -1.67
CA TYR A 142 -10.42 -17.05 -0.87
C TYR A 142 -10.26 -15.65 -0.26
N LEU A 143 -11.16 -14.75 -0.62
CA LEU A 143 -11.15 -13.36 -0.15
C LEU A 143 -12.03 -13.21 1.09
N TYR A 144 -11.49 -12.59 2.13
CA TYR A 144 -12.18 -12.32 3.38
C TYR A 144 -12.63 -10.86 3.49
N GLN A 145 -13.32 -10.51 4.59
CA GLN A 145 -13.83 -9.16 4.82
C GLN A 145 -12.74 -8.08 4.78
N HIS A 146 -11.51 -8.40 5.17
CA HIS A 146 -10.38 -7.46 5.12
C HIS A 146 -9.83 -7.24 3.70
N ASP A 147 -10.21 -8.08 2.73
CA ASP A 147 -9.79 -8.00 1.33
C ASP A 147 -10.78 -7.23 0.43
N VAL A 148 -11.79 -6.61 1.04
CA VAL A 148 -12.80 -5.82 0.30
C VAL A 148 -12.15 -4.70 -0.52
N GLY A 149 -11.07 -4.09 -0.01
CA GLY A 149 -10.28 -3.11 -0.75
C GLY A 149 -9.63 -3.70 -2.01
N LEU A 150 -9.03 -4.89 -1.91
CA LEU A 150 -8.42 -5.61 -3.03
C LEU A 150 -9.48 -6.03 -4.06
N SER A 151 -10.61 -6.54 -3.59
CA SER A 151 -11.75 -6.94 -4.42
C SER A 151 -12.30 -5.76 -5.24
N ARG A 152 -12.34 -4.56 -4.66
CA ARG A 152 -12.76 -3.33 -5.37
C ARG A 152 -11.72 -2.89 -6.39
N LEU A 153 -10.44 -2.89 -6.03
CA LEU A 153 -9.33 -2.59 -6.94
C LEU A 153 -9.38 -3.49 -8.18
N ARG A 154 -9.51 -4.81 -8.00
CA ARG A 154 -9.57 -5.76 -9.12
C ARG A 154 -10.73 -5.47 -10.07
N ARG A 155 -11.92 -5.20 -9.52
CA ARG A 155 -13.10 -4.81 -10.33
C ARG A 155 -12.86 -3.52 -11.12
N MET A 156 -12.19 -2.53 -10.51
CA MET A 156 -11.84 -1.29 -11.20
C MET A 156 -10.86 -1.52 -12.35
N MET A 157 -9.81 -2.31 -12.14
CA MET A 157 -8.83 -2.65 -13.18
C MET A 157 -9.48 -3.46 -14.32
N GLN A 158 -10.34 -4.43 -13.98
CA GLN A 158 -11.03 -5.25 -14.97
C GLN A 158 -12.00 -4.42 -15.83
N LYS A 159 -12.68 -3.43 -15.23
CA LYS A 159 -13.51 -2.48 -15.97
C LYS A 159 -12.67 -1.63 -16.92
N ALA A 160 -11.56 -1.06 -16.44
CA ALA A 160 -10.67 -0.24 -17.25
C ALA A 160 -10.08 -1.04 -18.44
N ALA A 161 -9.68 -2.30 -18.22
CA ALA A 161 -9.19 -3.16 -19.28
C ALA A 161 -10.23 -3.41 -20.38
N LYS A 162 -11.50 -3.64 -20.01
CA LYS A 162 -12.60 -3.81 -20.98
C LYS A 162 -12.84 -2.53 -21.80
N GLU A 163 -12.81 -1.37 -21.14
CA GLU A 163 -12.96 -0.07 -21.81
C GLU A 163 -11.81 0.16 -22.81
N GLN A 164 -10.57 -0.15 -22.42
CA GLN A 164 -9.39 -0.04 -23.29
C GLN A 164 -9.47 -0.98 -24.50
N LEU A 165 -9.93 -2.22 -24.32
CA LEU A 165 -10.12 -3.18 -25.42
C LEU A 165 -11.18 -2.68 -26.41
N ALA A 166 -12.34 -2.24 -25.94
CA ALA A 166 -13.40 -1.70 -26.79
C ALA A 166 -12.92 -0.48 -27.58
N LEU A 167 -12.13 0.40 -26.95
CA LEU A 167 -11.55 1.58 -27.61
C LEU A 167 -10.57 1.17 -28.72
N ARG A 168 -9.76 0.14 -28.48
CA ARG A 168 -8.80 -0.40 -29.45
C ARG A 168 -9.50 -1.07 -30.63
N GLU A 169 -10.54 -1.86 -30.39
CA GLU A 169 -11.35 -2.48 -31.45
C GLU A 169 -12.01 -1.43 -32.35
N ALA A 170 -12.57 -0.37 -31.75
CA ALA A 170 -13.16 0.74 -32.50
C ALA A 170 -12.12 1.47 -33.38
N GLN A 171 -10.89 1.63 -32.89
CA GLN A 171 -9.78 2.22 -33.68
C GLN A 171 -9.33 1.31 -34.82
N GLN A 172 -9.30 -0.01 -34.60
CA GLN A 172 -8.90 -0.99 -35.61
C GLN A 172 -9.98 -1.21 -36.69
N GLY A 173 -11.26 -1.11 -36.35
CA GLY A 173 -12.36 -1.19 -37.31
C GLY A 173 -12.59 0.10 -38.12
N ALA A 174 -11.96 1.21 -37.73
CA ALA A 174 -12.01 2.49 -38.45
C ALA A 174 -10.83 2.71 -39.43
N ALA A 175 -9.87 1.79 -39.45
CA ALA A 175 -8.71 1.78 -40.36
C ALA A 175 -8.92 0.76 -41.49
#